data_AF-A0A2V9SXV4-F1
#
_entry.id   AF-A0A2V9SXV4-F1
#
_cell.length_a   1.000
_cell.length_b   1.000
_cell.length_c   1.000
_cell.angle_alpha   90.00
_cell.angle_beta   90.00
_cell.angle_gamma   90.00
#
_symmetry.space_group_name_H-M   'P 1'
#
loop_
_entity.id
_entity.type
_entity.pdbx_description
1 polymer ?
#
loop_
_entity_poly.entity_id
_entity_poly.type
_entity_poly.pdbx_seq_one_letter_code
_entity_poly.pdbx_strand_id
1 'polypeptide(L)'
;MAKRLGTISLLSSWSFYVFLRAELLRCGKALRTVAPALEHENEDVKEQAHLAATAQFFYALGLLYTRGIIIPPEVPGASSRAEEPSPVTACEVFGEALERFAREQGVGRGIGRELGELSEKARLCFRALAPESDQLERVRDENTRLGNRKKVVNA
;
A
#
# COMPACT_ATOMS: atom_id res chain seq x y z
N MET A 1 -3.02 -43.61 -25.41
CA MET A 1 -3.36 -42.18 -25.17
C MET A 1 -3.19 -41.86 -23.69
N ALA A 2 -2.05 -41.31 -23.28
CA ALA A 2 -1.88 -40.65 -21.98
C ALA A 2 -0.50 -39.96 -21.93
N LYS A 3 -0.47 -38.61 -22.00
CA LYS A 3 0.64 -37.72 -21.56
C LYS A 3 0.32 -36.27 -21.97
N ARG A 4 -0.53 -35.57 -21.21
CA ARG A 4 -0.67 -34.08 -21.25
C ARG A 4 -1.21 -33.53 -19.92
N LEU A 5 -0.52 -33.78 -18.80
CA LEU A 5 -0.91 -33.19 -17.50
C LEU A 5 0.23 -32.41 -16.81
N GLY A 6 1.42 -32.31 -17.40
CA GLY A 6 2.57 -31.61 -16.78
C GLY A 6 2.74 -30.14 -17.16
N THR A 7 2.13 -29.68 -18.26
CA THR A 7 2.47 -28.36 -18.85
C THR A 7 1.56 -27.22 -18.40
N ILE A 8 0.40 -27.51 -17.82
CA ILE A 8 -0.63 -26.50 -17.50
C ILE A 8 -0.27 -25.70 -16.23
N SER A 9 0.48 -26.28 -15.29
CA SER A 9 0.83 -25.65 -14.00
C SER A 9 1.92 -24.57 -14.08
N LEU A 10 2.84 -24.64 -15.06
CA LEU A 10 3.92 -23.66 -15.23
C LEU A 10 3.51 -22.46 -16.11
N LEU A 11 2.58 -22.67 -17.05
CA LEU A 11 2.04 -21.61 -17.90
C LEU A 11 1.12 -20.65 -17.12
N SER A 12 0.36 -21.16 -16.16
CA SER A 12 -0.50 -20.34 -15.28
C SER A 12 0.31 -19.47 -14.33
N SER A 13 1.43 -19.96 -13.79
CA SER A 13 2.29 -19.16 -12.90
C SER A 13 3.05 -18.06 -13.64
N TRP A 14 3.54 -18.32 -14.86
CA TRP A 14 4.24 -17.31 -15.66
C TRP A 14 3.30 -16.25 -16.21
N SER A 15 2.12 -16.64 -16.73
CA SER A 15 1.10 -15.67 -17.19
C SER A 15 0.61 -14.78 -16.04
N PHE A 16 0.37 -15.36 -14.87
CA PHE A 16 0.01 -14.61 -13.68
C PHE A 16 1.15 -13.70 -13.21
N TYR A 17 2.39 -14.14 -13.36
CA TYR A 17 3.56 -13.34 -13.04
C TYR A 17 3.67 -12.08 -13.92
N VAL A 18 3.53 -12.24 -15.24
CA VAL A 18 3.55 -11.13 -16.21
C VAL A 18 2.37 -10.19 -15.98
N PHE A 19 1.18 -10.74 -15.72
CA PHE A 19 -0.01 -9.97 -15.36
C PHE A 19 0.24 -9.10 -14.13
N LEU A 20 0.64 -9.69 -13.00
CA LEU A 20 0.88 -8.96 -11.76
C LEU A 20 1.94 -7.86 -11.92
N ARG A 21 3.02 -8.14 -12.65
CA ARG A 21 4.04 -7.13 -12.95
C ARG A 21 3.43 -5.96 -13.73
N ALA A 22 2.63 -6.23 -14.76
CA ALA A 22 1.99 -5.20 -15.56
C ALA A 22 0.98 -4.39 -14.74
N GLU A 23 0.20 -5.04 -13.87
CA GLU A 23 -0.75 -4.38 -12.99
C GLU A 23 -0.07 -3.49 -11.95
N LEU A 24 0.99 -3.95 -11.30
CA LEU A 24 1.74 -3.13 -10.34
C LEU A 24 2.36 -1.90 -11.01
N LEU A 25 2.89 -2.05 -12.23
CA LEU A 25 3.37 -0.92 -13.05
C LEU A 25 2.24 0.07 -13.38
N ARG A 26 1.05 -0.44 -13.73
CA ARG A 26 -0.12 0.40 -13.99
C ARG A 26 -0.55 1.18 -12.75
N CYS A 27 -0.60 0.53 -11.58
CA CYS A 27 -0.95 1.18 -10.32
C CYS A 27 0.05 2.28 -9.99
N GLY A 28 1.36 1.98 -10.07
CA GLY A 28 2.40 2.96 -9.78
C GLY A 28 2.33 4.19 -10.68
N LYS A 29 2.14 3.99 -12.00
CA LYS A 29 1.94 5.08 -12.96
C LYS A 29 0.66 5.86 -12.68
N ALA A 30 -0.45 5.19 -12.37
CA ALA A 30 -1.73 5.84 -12.10
C ALA A 30 -1.67 6.71 -10.84
N LEU A 31 -1.05 6.22 -9.76
CA LEU A 31 -0.81 6.98 -8.53
C LEU A 31 -0.01 8.26 -8.81
N ARG A 32 1.08 8.15 -9.57
CA ARG A 32 1.89 9.32 -9.95
C ARG A 32 1.15 10.29 -10.87
N THR A 33 0.27 9.78 -11.72
CA THR A 33 -0.53 10.62 -12.63
C THR A 33 -1.59 11.42 -11.88
N VAL A 34 -2.21 10.82 -10.87
CA VAL A 34 -3.27 11.46 -10.08
C VAL A 34 -2.73 12.31 -8.94
N ALA A 35 -1.50 12.07 -8.49
CA ALA A 35 -0.91 12.72 -7.32
C ALA A 35 -1.01 14.26 -7.35
N PRO A 36 -0.67 14.98 -8.44
CA PRO A 36 -0.77 16.45 -8.46
C PRO A 36 -2.19 16.97 -8.21
N ALA A 37 -3.22 16.19 -8.53
CA ALA A 37 -4.61 16.59 -8.34
C ALA A 37 -5.08 16.49 -6.88
N LEU A 38 -4.31 15.86 -5.99
CA LEU A 38 -4.61 15.78 -4.55
C LEU A 38 -4.49 17.13 -3.83
N GLU A 39 -3.80 18.09 -4.43
CA GLU A 39 -3.64 19.46 -3.93
C GLU A 39 -4.24 20.50 -4.89
N HIS A 40 -5.16 20.06 -5.78
CA HIS A 40 -5.84 20.95 -6.70
C HIS A 40 -6.72 21.98 -5.97
N GLU A 41 -6.77 23.22 -6.46
CA GLU A 41 -7.57 24.31 -5.87
C GLU A 41 -9.09 24.07 -5.95
N ASN A 42 -9.51 23.21 -6.86
CA ASN A 42 -10.91 22.81 -7.05
C ASN A 42 -11.21 21.57 -6.20
N GLU A 43 -12.12 21.70 -5.24
CA GLU A 43 -12.48 20.64 -4.29
C GLU A 43 -13.07 19.40 -4.98
N ASP A 44 -13.86 19.53 -6.05
CA ASP A 44 -14.42 18.37 -6.76
C ASP A 44 -13.31 17.55 -7.43
N VAL A 45 -12.32 18.23 -8.02
CA VAL A 45 -11.15 17.59 -8.64
C VAL A 45 -10.31 16.88 -7.57
N LYS A 46 -10.15 17.53 -6.41
CA LYS A 46 -9.41 17.00 -5.27
C LYS A 46 -10.09 15.77 -4.67
N GLU A 47 -11.42 15.78 -4.51
CA GLU A 47 -12.19 14.63 -4.04
C GLU A 47 -12.07 13.44 -5.01
N GLN A 48 -12.23 13.69 -6.31
CA GLN A 48 -12.05 12.66 -7.34
C GLN A 48 -10.63 12.09 -7.35
N ALA A 49 -9.62 12.95 -7.16
CA ALA A 49 -8.23 12.53 -7.06
C ALA A 49 -8.00 11.65 -5.84
N HIS A 50 -8.56 12.01 -4.67
CA HIS A 50 -8.48 11.20 -3.46
C HIS A 50 -9.12 9.83 -3.64
N LEU A 51 -10.32 9.75 -4.23
CA LEU A 51 -10.99 8.48 -4.51
C LEU A 51 -10.17 7.60 -5.47
N ALA A 52 -9.67 8.20 -6.56
CA ALA A 52 -8.87 7.49 -7.55
C ALA A 52 -7.55 6.99 -6.96
N ALA A 53 -6.82 7.83 -6.21
CA ALA A 53 -5.58 7.46 -5.54
C ALA A 53 -5.81 6.32 -4.53
N THR A 54 -6.88 6.41 -3.74
CA THR A 54 -7.27 5.38 -2.77
C THR A 54 -7.57 4.05 -3.46
N ALA A 55 -8.34 4.06 -4.54
CA ALA A 55 -8.64 2.85 -5.31
C ALA A 55 -7.37 2.20 -5.88
N GLN A 56 -6.46 2.99 -6.47
CA GLN A 56 -5.19 2.47 -6.99
C GLN A 56 -4.28 1.94 -5.88
N PHE A 57 -4.23 2.62 -4.73
CA PHE A 57 -3.48 2.20 -3.57
C PHE A 57 -3.92 0.81 -3.07
N PHE A 58 -5.22 0.63 -2.80
CA PHE A 58 -5.73 -0.65 -2.31
C PHE A 58 -5.69 -1.75 -3.36
N TYR A 59 -5.89 -1.43 -4.63
CA TYR A 59 -5.71 -2.40 -5.71
C TYR A 59 -4.25 -2.89 -5.76
N ALA A 60 -3.27 -2.00 -5.65
CA ALA A 60 -1.86 -2.38 -5.55
C ALA A 60 -1.57 -3.27 -4.33
N LEU A 61 -2.11 -2.95 -3.15
CA LEU A 61 -1.98 -3.80 -1.97
C LEU A 61 -2.60 -5.19 -2.17
N GLY A 62 -3.77 -5.28 -2.83
CA GLY A 62 -4.38 -6.56 -3.17
C GLY A 62 -3.48 -7.40 -4.07
N LEU A 63 -2.88 -6.80 -5.10
CA LEU A 63 -1.93 -7.48 -5.99
C LEU A 63 -0.69 -7.98 -5.24
N LEU A 64 -0.13 -7.18 -4.33
CA LEU A 64 0.98 -7.59 -3.46
C LEU A 64 0.58 -8.74 -2.52
N TYR A 65 -0.63 -8.68 -1.96
CA TYR A 65 -1.16 -9.72 -1.08
C TYR A 65 -1.28 -11.08 -1.79
N THR A 66 -1.66 -11.11 -3.08
CA THR A 66 -1.67 -12.37 -3.86
C THR A 66 -0.28 -13.01 -4.01
N ARG A 67 0.80 -12.27 -3.74
CA ARG A 67 2.19 -12.75 -3.71
C ARG A 67 2.68 -13.08 -2.30
N GLY A 68 1.81 -13.03 -1.29
CA GLY A 68 2.17 -13.20 0.12
C GLY A 68 2.92 -11.99 0.70
N ILE A 69 2.93 -10.85 0.00
CA ILE A 69 3.54 -9.62 0.50
C ILE A 69 2.50 -8.87 1.32
N ILE A 70 2.70 -8.87 2.63
CA ILE A 70 1.83 -8.17 3.58
C ILE A 70 2.59 -6.92 4.03
N ILE A 71 2.04 -5.76 3.75
CA ILE A 71 2.55 -4.49 4.28
C ILE A 71 1.77 -4.24 5.57
N PRO A 72 2.37 -4.47 6.76
CA PRO A 72 1.67 -4.24 8.01
C PRO A 72 1.43 -2.74 8.21
N PRO A 73 0.29 -2.37 8.82
CA PRO A 73 -0.01 -0.97 9.13
C PRO A 73 0.98 -0.38 10.15
N GLU A 74 1.55 -1.22 11.04
CA GLU A 74 2.47 -0.81 12.10
C GLU A 74 3.81 -1.54 12.00
N VAL A 75 4.94 -0.82 12.06
CA VAL A 75 6.26 -1.39 12.40
C VAL A 75 6.70 -0.75 13.72
N PRO A 76 6.94 -1.55 14.78
CA PRO A 76 7.46 -1.03 16.04
C PRO A 76 8.78 -0.28 15.80
N GLY A 77 8.86 0.99 16.20
CA GLY A 77 10.09 1.80 16.09
C GLY A 77 10.06 2.95 15.09
N ALA A 78 8.99 3.11 14.30
CA ALA A 78 8.79 4.33 13.50
C ALA A 78 8.27 5.47 14.41
N SER A 79 9.18 6.03 15.21
CA SER A 79 8.88 7.17 16.09
C SER A 79 8.45 8.39 15.28
N SER A 80 7.34 8.99 15.70
CA SER A 80 6.58 10.10 15.14
C SER A 80 7.28 11.48 15.19
N ARG A 81 8.41 11.64 14.50
CA ARG A 81 9.11 12.95 14.47
C ARG A 81 9.54 13.48 13.11
N ALA A 82 9.34 12.74 12.02
CA ALA A 82 9.52 13.29 10.68
C ALA A 82 8.24 13.99 10.24
N GLU A 83 8.38 15.17 9.65
CA GLU A 83 7.30 15.89 8.98
C GLU A 83 6.63 14.94 7.98
N GLU A 84 5.32 14.70 8.14
CA GLU A 84 4.62 13.79 7.25
C GLU A 84 4.59 14.38 5.85
N PRO A 85 4.97 13.61 4.81
CA PRO A 85 5.02 14.12 3.45
C PRO A 85 3.63 14.53 2.97
N SER A 86 3.57 15.52 2.08
CA SER A 86 2.31 15.92 1.47
C SER A 86 1.65 14.75 0.71
N PRO A 87 0.31 14.75 0.54
CA PRO A 87 -0.39 13.68 -0.18
C PRO A 87 0.15 13.45 -1.59
N VAL A 88 0.53 14.53 -2.29
CA VAL A 88 1.18 14.46 -3.61
C VAL A 88 2.47 13.65 -3.50
N THR A 89 3.38 14.09 -2.62
CA THR A 89 4.69 13.48 -2.44
C THR A 89 4.57 12.01 -2.03
N ALA A 90 3.68 11.71 -1.07
CA ALA A 90 3.47 10.37 -0.55
C ALA A 90 2.97 9.39 -1.64
N CYS A 91 2.02 9.82 -2.48
CA CYS A 91 1.53 9.03 -3.60
C CYS A 91 2.58 8.84 -4.70
N GLU A 92 3.36 9.88 -5.00
CA GLU A 92 4.42 9.81 -6.01
C GLU A 92 5.52 8.82 -5.64
N VAL A 93 6.08 8.95 -4.43
CA VAL A 93 7.17 8.08 -3.99
C VAL A 93 6.73 6.64 -3.82
N PHE A 94 5.47 6.40 -3.42
CA PHE A 94 4.93 5.04 -3.40
C PHE A 94 4.74 4.48 -4.81
N GLY A 95 4.21 5.28 -5.74
CA GLY A 95 4.07 4.87 -7.14
C GLY A 95 5.41 4.55 -7.80
N GLU A 96 6.45 5.33 -7.53
CA GLU A 96 7.80 5.06 -7.99
C GLU A 96 8.38 3.77 -7.38
N ALA A 97 8.22 3.59 -6.06
CA ALA A 97 8.65 2.38 -5.38
C ALA A 97 7.95 1.12 -5.92
N LEU A 98 6.64 1.21 -6.23
CA LEU A 98 5.86 0.15 -6.89
C LEU A 98 6.41 -0.19 -8.27
N GLU A 99 6.69 0.84 -9.09
CA GLU A 99 7.23 0.64 -10.43
C GLU A 99 8.61 -0.04 -10.40
N ARG A 100 9.50 0.43 -9.51
CA ARG A 100 10.83 -0.17 -9.32
C ARG A 100 10.71 -1.60 -8.84
N PHE A 101 9.90 -1.85 -7.81
CA PHE A 101 9.64 -3.19 -7.30
C PHE A 101 9.15 -4.14 -8.40
N ALA A 102 8.14 -3.73 -9.17
CA ALA A 102 7.60 -4.54 -10.27
C ALA A 102 8.63 -4.85 -11.37
N ARG A 103 9.56 -3.92 -11.65
CA ARG A 103 10.66 -4.14 -12.61
C ARG A 103 11.67 -5.17 -12.10
N GLU A 104 12.02 -5.10 -10.82
CA GLU A 104 13.09 -5.89 -10.22
C GLU A 104 12.67 -7.32 -9.82
N GLN A 105 11.38 -7.54 -9.53
CA GLN A 105 10.84 -8.88 -9.25
C GLN A 105 11.13 -9.92 -10.35
N GLY A 106 11.46 -9.49 -11.57
CA GLY A 106 11.78 -10.38 -12.70
C GLY A 106 13.24 -10.83 -12.77
N VAL A 107 14.10 -10.26 -11.93
CA VAL A 107 15.57 -10.37 -12.07
C VAL A 107 16.19 -11.17 -10.91
N GLY A 108 15.40 -11.57 -9.90
CA GLY A 108 15.87 -12.41 -8.78
C GLY A 108 16.91 -11.73 -7.87
N ARG A 109 17.06 -10.40 -7.96
CA ARG A 109 17.96 -9.61 -7.13
C ARG A 109 17.15 -8.69 -6.22
N GLY A 110 17.65 -8.41 -5.03
CA GLY A 110 17.22 -7.24 -4.25
C GLY A 110 16.10 -7.44 -3.23
N ILE A 111 15.11 -8.32 -3.50
CA ILE A 111 13.80 -8.43 -2.80
C ILE A 111 13.70 -7.80 -1.40
N GLY A 112 14.59 -8.11 -0.45
CA GLY A 112 14.56 -7.55 0.90
C GLY A 112 14.70 -6.03 1.01
N ARG A 113 15.60 -5.38 0.26
CA ARG A 113 15.81 -3.92 0.35
C ARG A 113 14.65 -3.16 -0.28
N GLU A 114 14.29 -3.54 -1.50
CA GLU A 114 13.20 -2.88 -2.23
C GLU A 114 11.84 -3.16 -1.61
N LEU A 115 11.64 -4.32 -0.98
CA LEU A 115 10.44 -4.58 -0.19
C LEU A 115 10.36 -3.71 1.06
N GLY A 116 11.48 -3.48 1.75
CA GLY A 116 11.54 -2.58 2.90
C GLY A 116 11.14 -1.15 2.52
N GLU A 117 11.73 -0.64 1.43
CA GLU A 117 11.42 0.69 0.90
C GLU A 117 9.98 0.79 0.39
N LEU A 118 9.50 -0.21 -0.35
CA LEU A 118 8.11 -0.29 -0.81
C LEU A 118 7.14 -0.24 0.38
N SER A 119 7.43 -1.01 1.44
CA SER A 119 6.60 -1.06 2.63
C SER A 119 6.57 0.28 3.36
N GLU A 120 7.69 0.98 3.43
CA GLU A 120 7.77 2.31 4.02
C GLU A 120 6.95 3.34 3.22
N LYS A 121 7.14 3.39 1.90
CA LYS A 121 6.41 4.33 1.05
C LYS A 121 4.91 4.05 1.01
N ALA A 122 4.51 2.77 1.04
CA ALA A 122 3.11 2.38 1.16
C ALA A 122 2.46 2.92 2.45
N ARG A 123 3.17 2.88 3.58
CA ARG A 123 2.65 3.44 4.84
C ARG A 123 2.47 4.95 4.78
N LEU A 124 3.45 5.66 4.23
CA LEU A 124 3.37 7.12 4.06
C LEU A 124 2.18 7.50 3.17
N CYS A 125 2.01 6.78 2.05
CA CYS A 125 0.88 6.99 1.15
C CYS A 125 -0.47 6.68 1.83
N PHE A 126 -0.56 5.59 2.60
CA PHE A 126 -1.77 5.26 3.37
C PHE A 126 -2.16 6.38 4.34
N ARG A 127 -1.23 6.87 5.15
CA ARG A 127 -1.51 7.94 6.12
C ARG A 127 -1.97 9.22 5.43
N ALA A 128 -1.33 9.58 4.32
CA ALA A 128 -1.70 10.78 3.58
C ALA A 128 -3.07 10.68 2.90
N LEU A 129 -3.49 9.47 2.50
CA LEU A 129 -4.82 9.22 1.92
C LEU A 129 -5.92 8.99 2.95
N ALA A 130 -5.56 8.58 4.17
CA ALA A 130 -6.47 8.35 5.29
C ALA A 130 -6.07 9.16 6.53
N PRO A 131 -6.04 10.51 6.47
CA PRO A 131 -5.60 11.35 7.59
C PRO A 131 -6.50 11.19 8.85
N GLU A 132 -7.72 10.68 8.67
CA GLU A 132 -8.63 10.35 9.77
C GLU A 132 -8.35 8.99 10.44
N SER A 133 -7.36 8.21 9.97
CA SER A 133 -6.96 6.95 10.63
C SER A 133 -6.48 7.20 12.07
N ASP A 134 -5.99 8.40 12.36
CA ASP A 134 -5.69 8.86 13.72
C ASP A 134 -6.93 8.90 14.62
N GLN A 135 -8.13 9.07 14.06
CA GLN A 135 -9.38 9.01 14.82
C GLN A 135 -9.72 7.57 15.24
N LEU A 136 -9.41 6.58 14.39
CA LEU A 136 -9.54 5.16 14.72
C LEU A 136 -8.55 4.74 15.82
N GLU A 137 -7.33 5.27 15.81
CA GLU A 137 -6.35 5.07 16.89
C GLU A 137 -6.80 5.74 18.19
N ARG A 138 -7.33 6.97 18.14
CA ARG A 138 -7.92 7.65 19.31
C ARG A 138 -9.08 6.85 19.91
N VAL A 139 -9.97 6.30 19.08
CA VAL A 139 -11.08 5.45 19.53
C VAL A 139 -10.58 4.13 20.13
N ARG A 140 -9.52 3.52 19.56
CA ARG A 140 -8.88 2.31 20.11
C ARG A 140 -8.25 2.59 21.49
N ASP A 141 -7.52 3.68 21.62
CA ASP A 141 -6.84 4.06 22.86
C ASP A 141 -7.85 4.47 23.95
N GLU A 142 -8.93 5.17 23.57
CA GLU A 142 -10.02 5.55 24.46
C GLU A 142 -10.79 4.32 24.96
N ASN A 143 -11.09 3.36 24.09
CA ASN A 143 -11.70 2.09 24.48
C ASN A 143 -10.79 1.25 25.40
N THR A 144 -9.48 1.27 25.17
CA THR A 144 -8.49 0.57 26.01
C THR A 144 -8.41 1.20 27.41
N ARG A 145 -8.44 2.53 27.50
CA ARG A 145 -8.48 3.28 28.78
C ARG A 145 -9.77 3.02 29.55
N LEU A 146 -10.92 2.99 28.87
CA LEU A 146 -12.23 2.70 29.48
C LEU A 146 -12.32 1.23 29.97
N GLY A 147 -11.76 0.29 29.22
CA GLY A 147 -11.65 -1.12 29.63
C GLY A 147 -10.82 -1.33 30.89
N ASN A 148 -9.70 -0.60 31.02
CA ASN A 148 -8.86 -0.65 32.22
C ASN A 148 -9.52 0.03 33.43
N ARG A 149 -10.28 1.12 33.25
CA ARG A 149 -11.06 1.74 34.33
C ARG A 149 -12.16 0.81 34.86
N LYS A 150 -12.87 0.08 33.99
CA LYS A 150 -13.89 -0.89 34.42
C LYS A 150 -13.33 -2.06 35.23
N LYS A 151 -12.09 -2.49 34.98
CA LYS A 151 -11.42 -3.53 35.78
C LYS A 151 -11.03 -3.08 37.18
N VAL A 152 -10.75 -1.78 37.36
CA VAL A 152 -10.38 -1.20 38.68
C VAL A 152 -11.60 -0.92 39.55
N VAL A 153 -12.78 -0.68 38.96
CA VAL A 153 -14.02 -0.40 39.71
C VAL A 153 -14.73 -1.70 40.16
N ASN A 154 -14.40 -2.84 39.56
CA ASN A 154 -14.94 -4.17 39.92
C ASN A 154 -13.96 -5.02 40.77
N ALA A 155 -12.93 -4.40 41.36
CA ALA A 155 -11.97 -5.05 42.27
C ALA A 155 -12.18 -4.59 43.71
#